data_AF-A0A842V462-F1
#
_entry.id   AF-A0A842V462-F1
#
_cell.length_a   1.000
_cell.length_b   1.000
_cell.length_c   1.000
_cell.angle_alpha   90.00
_cell.angle_beta   90.00
_cell.angle_gamma   90.00
#
_symmetry.space_group_name_H-M   'P 1'
#
loop_
_entity.id
_entity.type
_entity.pdbx_description
1 polymer ?
#
loop_
_entity_poly.entity_id
_entity_poly.type
_entity_poly.pdbx_seq_one_letter_code
_entity_poly.pdbx_strand_id
1 'polypeptide(L)'
;MAKKKKKKEKKKEEEELPFANARVVRLIKSETGKIMIRSKVKEEMNRLLGRICKEISRRMAKMPYAYLGYSEFKEAAAPYLKIGLSIEEKKRLISSLKKIRQEAAVLAEELEGQLSEEDND
;
A
#
# COMPACT_ATOMS: atom_id res chain seq x y z
N MET A 1 -29.76 -29.40 18.02
CA MET A 1 -28.32 -29.38 18.41
C MET A 1 -27.40 -28.64 17.41
N ALA A 2 -27.63 -28.72 16.09
CA ALA A 2 -26.82 -28.01 15.08
C ALA A 2 -26.74 -26.47 15.21
N LYS A 3 -27.84 -25.79 15.59
CA LYS A 3 -27.85 -24.33 15.83
C LYS A 3 -26.94 -23.89 16.99
N LYS A 4 -26.74 -24.75 18.00
CA LYS A 4 -25.91 -24.47 19.18
C LYS A 4 -24.40 -24.63 18.87
N LYS A 5 -24.04 -25.58 18.00
CA LYS A 5 -22.67 -25.78 17.48
C LYS A 5 -22.22 -24.61 16.59
N LYS A 6 -23.04 -24.24 15.60
CA LYS A 6 -22.78 -23.09 14.70
C LYS A 6 -22.60 -21.75 15.44
N LYS A 7 -23.33 -21.56 16.55
CA LYS A 7 -23.24 -20.34 17.38
C LYS A 7 -21.98 -20.31 18.26
N LYS A 8 -21.45 -21.49 18.65
CA LYS A 8 -20.19 -21.63 19.38
C LYS A 8 -18.97 -21.43 18.48
N GLU A 9 -18.98 -21.96 17.26
CA GLU A 9 -17.91 -21.76 16.27
C GLU A 9 -17.76 -20.29 15.87
N LYS A 10 -18.87 -19.61 15.55
CA LYS A 10 -18.85 -18.16 15.27
C LYS A 10 -18.29 -17.31 16.41
N LYS A 11 -18.54 -17.70 17.67
CA LYS A 11 -17.98 -17.01 18.84
C LYS A 11 -16.46 -17.18 18.94
N LYS A 12 -15.94 -18.38 18.67
CA LYS A 12 -14.49 -18.63 18.65
C LYS A 12 -13.77 -17.85 17.54
N GLU A 13 -14.35 -17.79 16.35
CA GLU A 13 -13.77 -17.01 15.25
C GLU A 13 -13.81 -15.50 15.52
N GLU A 14 -14.86 -14.99 16.17
CA GLU A 14 -14.91 -13.58 16.62
C GLU A 14 -13.90 -13.27 17.74
N GLU A 15 -13.58 -14.22 18.61
CA GLU A 15 -12.55 -14.10 19.64
C GLU A 15 -11.11 -14.09 19.07
N GLU A 16 -10.88 -14.60 17.86
CA GLU A 16 -9.58 -14.57 17.19
C GLU A 16 -9.30 -13.31 16.37
N LEU A 17 -10.30 -12.44 16.17
CA LEU A 17 -10.12 -11.26 15.33
C LEU A 17 -9.27 -10.18 16.04
N PRO A 18 -8.31 -9.55 15.34
CA PRO A 18 -7.43 -8.54 15.95
C PRO A 18 -8.15 -7.31 16.51
N PHE A 19 -9.32 -6.97 15.97
CA PHE A 19 -10.13 -5.82 16.39
C PHE A 19 -11.59 -6.22 16.61
N ALA A 20 -12.33 -5.40 17.35
CA ALA A 20 -13.76 -5.55 17.53
C ALA A 20 -14.49 -5.53 16.16
N ASN A 21 -14.97 -6.70 15.73
CA ASN A 21 -15.54 -6.89 14.40
C ASN A 21 -16.69 -5.92 14.10
N ALA A 22 -17.56 -5.67 15.08
CA ALA A 22 -18.67 -4.73 14.94
C ALA A 22 -18.20 -3.31 14.58
N ARG A 23 -17.06 -2.84 15.12
CA ARG A 23 -16.51 -1.52 14.81
C ARG A 23 -15.97 -1.47 13.39
N VAL A 24 -15.23 -2.50 12.97
CA VAL A 24 -14.70 -2.62 11.60
C VAL A 24 -15.86 -2.65 10.60
N VAL A 25 -16.90 -3.44 10.85
CA VAL A 25 -18.09 -3.51 9.98
C VAL A 25 -18.81 -2.17 9.85
N ARG A 26 -18.89 -1.37 10.93
CA ARG A 26 -19.49 -0.03 10.87
C ARG A 26 -18.71 0.91 9.94
N LEU A 27 -17.38 0.90 10.02
CA LEU A 27 -16.51 1.69 9.13
C LEU A 27 -16.64 1.23 7.67
N ILE A 28 -16.70 -0.08 7.43
CA ILE A 28 -16.91 -0.58 6.06
C ILE A 28 -18.24 -0.08 5.51
N LYS A 29 -19.30 -0.18 6.31
CA LYS A 29 -20.65 0.23 5.89
C LYS A 29 -20.80 1.74 5.68
N SER A 30 -20.02 2.58 6.37
CA SER A 30 -20.07 4.03 6.12
C SER A 30 -19.62 4.36 4.71
N GLU A 31 -18.66 3.62 4.17
CA GLU A 31 -18.13 3.85 2.82
C GLU A 31 -18.89 3.08 1.73
N THR A 32 -19.36 1.86 2.02
CA THR A 32 -20.01 1.02 0.99
C THR A 32 -21.51 1.26 0.84
N GLY A 33 -22.10 2.09 1.71
CA GLY A 33 -23.52 2.46 1.67
C GLY A 33 -24.46 1.25 1.68
N LYS A 34 -25.23 1.08 0.59
CA LYS A 34 -26.26 0.03 0.45
C LYS A 34 -25.71 -1.33 -0.01
N ILE A 35 -24.43 -1.43 -0.37
CA ILE A 35 -23.84 -2.67 -0.91
C ILE A 35 -23.80 -3.76 0.17
N MET A 36 -24.31 -4.95 -0.16
CA MET A 36 -24.28 -6.09 0.74
C MET A 36 -22.95 -6.84 0.66
N ILE A 37 -22.21 -6.85 1.77
CA ILE A 37 -20.89 -7.50 1.85
C ILE A 37 -21.01 -8.81 2.64
N ARG A 38 -20.41 -9.89 2.13
CA ARG A 38 -20.38 -11.20 2.82
C ARG A 38 -19.55 -11.15 4.10
N SER A 39 -19.92 -11.94 5.11
CA SER A 39 -19.23 -11.95 6.42
C SER A 39 -17.73 -12.23 6.30
N LYS A 40 -17.34 -13.20 5.48
CA LYS A 40 -15.93 -13.54 5.24
C LYS A 40 -15.08 -12.34 4.79
N VAL A 41 -15.64 -11.46 3.95
CA VAL A 41 -14.91 -10.25 3.49
C VAL A 41 -14.68 -9.28 4.65
N LYS A 42 -15.66 -9.12 5.54
CA LYS A 42 -15.56 -8.24 6.72
C LYS A 42 -14.52 -8.77 7.72
N GLU A 43 -14.50 -10.09 7.92
CA GLU A 43 -13.52 -10.77 8.76
C GLU A 43 -12.10 -10.64 8.18
N GLU A 44 -11.94 -10.84 6.87
CA GLU A 44 -10.65 -10.66 6.20
C GLU A 44 -10.16 -9.21 6.23
N MET A 45 -11.06 -8.22 6.12
CA MET A 45 -10.69 -6.81 6.33
C MET A 45 -10.17 -6.57 7.74
N ASN A 46 -10.80 -7.16 8.76
CA ASN A 46 -10.32 -7.07 10.14
C ASN A 46 -8.93 -7.71 10.31
N ARG A 47 -8.72 -8.91 9.75
CA ARG A 47 -7.40 -9.57 9.74
C ARG A 47 -6.34 -8.75 8.99
N LEU A 48 -6.71 -8.11 7.87
CA LEU A 48 -5.81 -7.24 7.10
C LEU A 48 -5.38 -6.04 7.94
N LEU A 49 -6.31 -5.34 8.59
CA LEU A 49 -5.98 -4.24 9.51
C LEU A 49 -5.00 -4.70 10.58
N GLY A 50 -5.19 -5.90 11.13
CA GLY A 50 -4.30 -6.45 12.15
C GLY A 50 -2.90 -6.71 11.62
N ARG A 51 -2.77 -7.23 10.39
CA ARG A 51 -1.48 -7.42 9.71
C ARG A 51 -0.78 -6.08 9.46
N ILE A 52 -1.50 -5.07 9.00
CA ILE A 52 -0.95 -3.72 8.78
C ILE A 52 -0.44 -3.13 10.09
N CYS A 53 -1.23 -3.21 11.16
CA CYS A 53 -0.83 -2.73 12.48
C CYS A 53 0.45 -3.43 12.97
N LYS A 54 0.51 -4.77 12.90
CA LYS A 54 1.71 -5.54 13.26
C LYS A 54 2.92 -5.15 12.43
N GLU A 55 2.75 -4.93 11.13
CA GLU A 55 3.85 -4.53 10.24
C GLU A 55 4.39 -3.14 10.59
N ILE A 56 3.51 -2.17 10.84
CA ILE A 56 3.91 -0.82 11.27
C ILE A 56 4.64 -0.91 12.62
N SER A 57 4.10 -1.66 13.59
CA SER A 57 4.75 -1.87 14.89
C SER A 57 6.14 -2.52 14.76
N ARG A 58 6.31 -3.52 13.88
CA ARG A 58 7.61 -4.14 13.63
C ARG A 58 8.62 -3.17 13.03
N ARG A 59 8.17 -2.25 12.17
CA ARG A 59 9.04 -1.21 11.59
C ARG A 59 9.47 -0.21 12.63
N MET A 60 8.54 0.28 13.44
CA MET A 60 8.86 1.18 14.55
C MET A 60 9.83 0.51 15.56
N ALA A 61 9.65 -0.78 15.85
CA ALA A 61 10.52 -1.51 16.77
C ALA A 61 11.97 -1.69 16.29
N LYS A 62 12.26 -1.46 15.00
CA LYS A 62 13.63 -1.49 14.46
C LYS A 62 14.37 -0.16 14.63
N MET A 63 13.67 0.89 15.05
CA MET A 63 14.26 2.22 15.19
C MET A 63 15.05 2.30 16.50
N PRO A 64 16.21 2.97 16.53
CA PRO A 64 17.14 2.96 17.65
C PRO A 64 16.71 3.89 18.82
N TYR A 65 15.41 4.14 18.99
CA TYR A 65 14.88 5.11 19.95
C TYR A 65 14.12 4.43 21.08
N ALA A 66 14.34 4.89 22.32
CA ALA A 66 13.65 4.39 23.51
C ALA A 66 12.17 4.83 23.57
N TYR A 67 11.81 5.89 22.84
CA TYR A 67 10.45 6.41 22.72
C TYR A 67 10.11 6.64 21.25
N LEU A 68 8.88 6.27 20.86
CA LEU A 68 8.37 6.46 19.50
C LEU A 68 7.37 7.62 19.51
N GLY A 69 7.70 8.67 18.77
CA GLY A 69 6.84 9.82 18.54
C GLY A 69 6.09 9.73 17.20
N TYR A 70 5.49 10.86 16.83
CA TYR A 70 4.69 10.95 15.60
C TYR A 70 5.55 10.83 14.33
N SER A 71 6.80 11.28 14.36
CA SER A 71 7.76 11.13 13.25
C SER A 71 7.98 9.67 12.90
N GLU A 72 8.26 8.83 13.91
CA GLU A 72 8.58 7.41 13.75
C GLU A 72 7.34 6.65 13.24
N PHE A 73 6.16 6.98 13.77
CA PHE A 73 4.90 6.44 13.26
C PHE A 73 4.68 6.81 11.79
N LYS A 74 4.85 8.09 11.44
CA LYS A 74 4.63 8.59 10.08
C LYS A 74 5.57 7.93 9.08
N GLU A 75 6.82 7.70 9.46
CA GLU A 75 7.79 6.98 8.64
C GLU A 75 7.42 5.49 8.49
N ALA A 76 7.12 4.80 9.60
CA ALA A 76 6.75 3.39 9.58
C ALA A 76 5.44 3.12 8.82
N ALA A 77 4.46 4.03 8.93
CA ALA A 77 3.16 3.95 8.27
C ALA A 77 3.15 4.54 6.85
N ALA A 78 4.25 5.15 6.39
CA ALA A 78 4.33 5.82 5.09
C ALA A 78 3.83 4.99 3.88
N PRO A 79 4.10 3.68 3.77
CA PRO A 79 3.60 2.89 2.64
C PRO A 79 2.08 2.79 2.58
N TYR A 80 1.42 2.87 3.74
CA TYR A 80 -0.04 2.74 3.85
C TYR A 80 -0.73 4.10 3.77
N LEU A 81 -0.05 5.18 4.15
CA LEU A 81 -0.59 6.55 4.09
C LEU A 81 -0.48 7.18 2.69
N LYS A 82 0.47 6.72 1.85
CA LYS A 82 0.78 7.35 0.56
C LYS A 82 0.29 6.58 -0.67
N ILE A 83 -0.59 5.58 -0.52
CA ILE A 83 -0.99 4.68 -1.62
C ILE A 83 -1.52 5.46 -2.85
N GLY A 84 -2.31 6.52 -2.63
CA GLY A 84 -2.81 7.37 -3.72
C GLY A 84 -1.74 8.26 -4.38
N LEU A 85 -0.80 8.81 -3.59
CA LEU A 85 0.28 9.67 -4.08
C LEU A 85 1.36 8.90 -4.84
N SER A 86 1.61 7.64 -4.44
CA SER A 86 2.67 6.82 -5.03
C SER A 86 2.43 6.47 -6.51
N ILE A 87 1.17 6.30 -6.93
CA ILE A 87 0.85 5.92 -8.31
C ILE A 87 1.09 7.10 -9.26
N GLU A 88 0.67 8.30 -8.88
CA GLU A 88 0.81 9.49 -9.73
C GLU A 88 2.28 9.92 -9.84
N GLU A 89 3.03 9.87 -8.74
CA GLU A 89 4.48 10.13 -8.76
C GLU A 89 5.23 9.11 -9.63
N LYS A 90 4.82 7.82 -9.58
CA LYS A 90 5.39 6.78 -10.47
C LYS A 90 5.10 7.08 -11.95
N LYS A 91 3.89 7.52 -12.31
CA LYS A 91 3.57 7.93 -13.68
C LYS A 91 4.42 9.12 -14.11
N ARG A 92 4.57 10.12 -13.22
CA ARG A 92 5.42 11.30 -13.46
C ARG A 92 6.87 10.89 -13.71
N LEU A 93 7.44 10.04 -12.87
CA LEU A 93 8.80 9.51 -13.04
C LEU A 93 8.97 8.75 -14.37
N ILE A 94 8.00 7.91 -14.74
CA ILE A 94 8.01 7.20 -16.04
C ILE A 94 7.99 8.21 -17.20
N SER A 95 7.21 9.28 -17.10
CA SER A 95 7.17 10.34 -18.12
C SER A 95 8.51 11.07 -18.24
N SER A 96 9.12 11.44 -17.11
CA SER A 96 10.46 12.04 -17.08
C SER A 96 11.52 11.13 -17.69
N LEU A 97 11.52 9.84 -17.35
CA LEU A 97 12.46 8.87 -17.93
C LEU A 97 12.29 8.72 -19.45
N LYS A 98 11.05 8.77 -19.97
CA LYS A 98 10.79 8.75 -21.42
C LYS A 98 11.35 9.98 -22.13
N LYS A 99 11.24 11.16 -21.53
CA LYS A 99 11.82 12.40 -22.07
C LYS A 99 13.34 12.33 -22.13
N ILE A 100 13.98 11.95 -21.02
CA ILE A 100 15.44 11.79 -20.95
C ILE A 100 15.92 10.81 -22.03
N ARG A 101 15.20 9.71 -22.23
CA ARG A 101 15.54 8.74 -23.28
C ARG A 101 15.45 9.33 -24.69
N GLN A 102 14.44 10.17 -24.96
CA GLN A 102 14.31 10.84 -26.27
C GLN A 102 15.44 11.86 -26.47
N GLU A 103 15.73 12.66 -25.45
CA GLU A 103 16.83 13.64 -25.48
C GLU A 103 18.17 12.94 -25.72
N ALA A 104 18.42 11.82 -25.02
CA ALA A 104 19.63 11.02 -25.23
C ALA A 104 19.71 10.41 -26.64
N ALA A 105 18.59 10.03 -27.25
CA ALA A 105 18.57 9.50 -28.61
C ALA A 105 18.88 10.58 -29.65
N VAL A 106 18.33 11.78 -29.50
CA VAL A 106 18.64 12.92 -30.37
C VAL A 106 20.12 13.28 -30.27
N LEU A 107 20.65 13.35 -29.04
CA LEU A 107 22.07 13.66 -28.82
C LEU A 107 23.00 12.60 -29.44
N ALA A 108 22.60 11.32 -29.40
CA ALA A 108 23.36 10.26 -30.04
C ALA A 108 23.39 10.41 -31.57
N GLU A 109 22.24 10.70 -32.18
CA GLU A 109 22.12 10.91 -33.64
C GLU A 109 22.94 12.12 -34.11
N GLU A 110 22.93 13.22 -33.35
CA GLU A 110 23.76 14.41 -33.63
C GLU A 110 25.27 14.09 -33.62
N LEU A 111 25.72 13.34 -32.60
CA LEU A 111 27.13 12.96 -32.47
C LEU A 111 27.57 11.96 -33.56
N GLU A 112 26.70 11.01 -33.91
CA GLU A 112 26.95 10.07 -35.01
C GLU A 112 27.06 10.81 -36.35
N GLY A 113 26.22 11.82 -36.59
CA GLY A 113 26.33 12.69 -37.76
C GLY A 113 27.67 13.42 -37.84
N GLN A 114 28.12 14.02 -36.74
CA GLN A 114 29.41 14.73 -36.67
C GLN A 114 30.60 13.81 -36.97
N LEU A 115 30.61 12.61 -36.40
CA LEU A 115 31.65 11.60 -36.67
C LEU A 115 31.67 11.20 -38.15
N SER A 116 30.51 11.09 -38.79
CA SER A 116 30.42 10.72 -40.21
C SER A 116 30.89 11.81 -41.17
N GLU A 117 30.84 13.09 -40.78
CA GLU A 117 31.36 14.20 -41.57
C GLU A 117 32.88 14.33 -41.45
N GLU A 118 33.45 14.07 -40.26
CA GLU A 118 34.90 14.07 -40.04
C GLU A 118 35.65 12.95 -40.79
N ASP A 119 34.99 11.83 -41.08
CA ASP A 119 35.58 10.70 -41.84
C ASP A 119 35.61 10.93 -43.37
N ASN A 120 34.97 12.00 -43.88
CA ASN A 120 34.84 12.29 -45.32
C ASN A 120 35.68 13.49 -45.83
N ASP A 121 36.42 14.18 -44.95
CA ASP A 121 37.42 15.23 -45.25
C ASP A 121 38.86 14.69 -45.08
#